data_AF-A0A7X1GPL3-F1
#
_entry.id   AF-A0A7X1GPL3-F1
#
_cell.length_a   1.000
_cell.length_b   1.000
_cell.length_c   1.000
_cell.angle_alpha   90.00
_cell.angle_beta   90.00
_cell.angle_gamma   90.00
#
_symmetry.space_group_name_H-M   'P 1'
#
loop_
_entity.id
_entity.type
_entity.pdbx_description
1 polymer ?
#
loop_
_entity_poly.entity_id
_entity_poly.type
_entity_poly.pdbx_seq_one_letter_code
_entity_poly.pdbx_strand_id
1 'polypeptide(L)'
;MVHIVKGTVAAQRKHSSDIEKCLDGCKEKFNQILFGVLNEGNQDAHKMEASIFKQLMQLGFILMQLYFSAKNEGNYGKTLKTAQGIAKRGRTSVRAYFSIFGKMKVTRYLYHIGDVSFAPLDIVLNLPVRWNSLIC
;
A
#
# COMPACT_ATOMS: atom_id res chain seq x y z
N MET A 1 -23.48 -13.75 -0.41
CA MET A 1 -23.53 -12.96 -1.66
C MET A 1 -23.55 -11.48 -1.30
N VAL A 2 -22.44 -10.77 -1.47
CA VAL A 2 -22.32 -9.34 -1.13
C VAL A 2 -22.59 -8.53 -2.39
N HIS A 3 -23.71 -7.82 -2.43
CA HIS A 3 -24.01 -6.89 -3.52
C HIS A 3 -23.25 -5.59 -3.32
N ILE A 4 -22.25 -5.37 -4.18
CA ILE A 4 -21.41 -4.16 -4.22
C ILE A 4 -22.14 -3.12 -5.09
N VAL A 5 -22.63 -2.04 -4.47
CA VAL A 5 -23.20 -0.89 -5.21
C VAL A 5 -22.07 0.04 -5.65
N LYS A 6 -22.01 0.28 -6.97
CA LYS A 6 -21.00 1.03 -7.73
C LYS A 6 -20.59 2.35 -7.07
N GLY A 7 -19.27 2.51 -6.89
CA GLY A 7 -18.64 3.77 -6.51
C GLY A 7 -18.59 4.78 -7.67
N THR A 8 -18.44 6.05 -7.32
CA THR A 8 -18.42 7.21 -8.22
C THR A 8 -17.24 7.17 -9.21
N VAL A 9 -17.53 7.34 -10.51
CA VAL A 9 -16.63 7.14 -11.67
C VAL A 9 -15.32 7.94 -11.60
N ALA A 10 -15.32 9.14 -11.01
CA ALA A 10 -14.13 9.99 -10.91
C ALA A 10 -13.07 9.47 -9.91
N ALA A 11 -13.51 8.89 -8.79
CA ALA A 11 -12.60 8.27 -7.81
C ALA A 11 -12.00 6.98 -8.36
N GLN A 12 -12.78 6.21 -9.13
CA GLN A 12 -12.31 4.99 -9.79
C GLN A 12 -11.26 5.27 -10.88
N ARG A 13 -11.40 6.35 -11.66
CA ARG A 13 -10.44 6.73 -12.71
C ARG A 13 -9.09 7.19 -12.15
N LYS A 14 -9.09 8.01 -11.09
CA LYS A 14 -7.85 8.45 -10.44
C LYS A 14 -7.09 7.25 -9.83
N HIS A 15 -7.84 6.34 -9.22
CA HIS A 15 -7.29 5.13 -8.62
C HIS A 15 -6.60 4.20 -9.63
N SER A 16 -7.21 3.99 -10.81
CA SER A 16 -6.63 3.17 -11.89
C SER A 16 -5.30 3.76 -12.38
N SER A 17 -5.26 5.08 -12.60
CA SER A 17 -4.06 5.83 -13.03
C SER A 17 -2.91 5.72 -12.03
N ASP A 18 -3.20 5.81 -10.73
CA ASP A 18 -2.17 5.71 -9.68
C ASP A 18 -1.60 4.29 -9.55
N ILE A 19 -2.42 3.26 -9.78
CA ILE A 19 -2.00 1.86 -9.82
C ILE A 19 -1.12 1.58 -11.03
N GLU A 20 -1.53 2.03 -12.23
CA GLU A 20 -0.76 1.86 -13.47
C GLU A 20 0.64 2.49 -13.36
N LYS A 21 0.73 3.73 -12.85
CA LYS A 21 2.02 4.39 -12.60
C LYS A 21 2.91 3.62 -11.65
N CYS A 22 2.34 3.07 -10.56
CA CYS A 22 3.11 2.27 -9.62
C CYS A 22 3.59 0.96 -10.26
N LEU A 23 2.75 0.32 -11.08
CA LEU A 23 3.09 -0.90 -11.79
C LEU A 23 4.22 -0.68 -12.80
N ASP A 24 4.16 0.39 -13.58
CA ASP A 24 5.20 0.74 -14.54
C ASP A 24 6.52 1.07 -13.83
N GLY A 25 6.46 1.82 -12.73
CA GLY A 25 7.64 2.08 -11.90
C GLY A 25 8.27 0.80 -11.32
N CYS A 26 7.47 -0.21 -10.96
CA CYS A 26 8.00 -1.51 -10.52
C CYS A 26 8.76 -2.22 -11.65
N LYS A 27 8.16 -2.28 -12.85
CA LYS A 27 8.76 -2.93 -14.02
C LYS A 27 10.06 -2.24 -14.43
N GLU A 28 10.02 -0.91 -14.51
CA GLU A 28 11.19 -0.12 -14.85
C GLU A 28 12.32 -0.36 -13.86
N LYS A 29 12.03 -0.29 -12.55
CA LYS A 29 13.03 -0.51 -11.52
C LYS A 29 13.63 -1.92 -11.54
N PHE A 30 12.81 -2.94 -11.79
CA PHE A 30 13.28 -4.32 -11.91
C PHE A 30 14.20 -4.48 -13.14
N ASN A 31 13.82 -3.91 -14.28
CA ASN A 31 14.64 -3.93 -15.48
C ASN A 31 15.96 -3.16 -15.30
N GLN A 32 15.96 -2.05 -14.56
CA GLN A 32 17.18 -1.34 -14.19
C GLN A 32 18.13 -2.20 -13.37
N ILE A 33 17.62 -2.99 -12.40
CA ILE A 33 18.43 -3.93 -11.62
C ILE A 33 19.07 -4.98 -12.54
N LEU A 34 18.27 -5.61 -13.41
CA LEU A 34 18.78 -6.61 -14.35
C LEU A 34 19.85 -6.03 -15.28
N PHE A 35 19.60 -4.83 -15.81
CA PHE A 35 20.56 -4.16 -16.68
C PHE A 35 21.85 -3.82 -15.93
N GLY A 36 21.78 -3.37 -14.68
CA GLY A 36 22.96 -3.11 -13.84
C GLY A 36 23.82 -4.36 -13.65
N VAL A 37 23.19 -5.49 -13.30
CA VAL A 37 23.91 -6.76 -13.10
C VAL A 37 24.61 -7.25 -14.37
N LEU A 38 23.99 -7.07 -15.54
CA LEU A 38 24.55 -7.54 -16.82
C LEU A 38 25.64 -6.63 -17.39
N ASN A 39 25.62 -5.33 -17.09
CA ASN A 39 26.48 -4.33 -17.75
C ASN A 39 27.56 -3.71 -16.85
N GLU A 40 27.51 -3.92 -15.53
CA GLU A 40 28.56 -3.48 -14.61
C GLU A 40 29.75 -4.46 -14.62
N GLY A 41 30.55 -4.41 -15.69
CA GLY A 41 31.83 -5.12 -15.76
C GLY A 41 32.88 -4.52 -14.81
N ASN A 42 33.61 -5.39 -14.10
CA ASN A 42 34.72 -5.08 -13.17
C ASN A 42 34.37 -4.42 -11.81
N GLN A 43 33.18 -4.69 -11.25
CA GLN A 43 32.91 -4.39 -9.84
C GLN A 43 33.29 -5.56 -8.91
N ASP A 44 33.87 -5.24 -7.75
CA ASP A 44 34.06 -6.22 -6.67
C ASP A 44 32.72 -6.85 -6.30
N ALA A 45 32.67 -8.17 -6.10
CA ALA A 45 31.43 -8.89 -5.78
C ALA A 45 30.67 -8.29 -4.58
N HIS A 46 31.39 -7.82 -3.56
CA HIS A 46 30.79 -7.16 -2.39
C HIS A 46 30.09 -5.83 -2.73
N LYS A 47 30.64 -5.04 -3.68
CA LYS A 47 30.00 -3.79 -4.13
C LYS A 47 28.76 -4.08 -4.96
N MET A 48 28.84 -5.12 -5.81
CA MET A 48 27.70 -5.59 -6.59
C MET A 48 26.57 -6.06 -5.67
N GLU A 49 26.88 -6.88 -4.65
CA GLU A 49 25.89 -7.32 -3.64
C GLU A 49 25.21 -6.14 -2.92
N ALA A 50 25.99 -5.18 -2.43
CA ALA A 50 25.45 -4.00 -1.76
C ALA A 50 24.57 -3.14 -2.70
N SER A 51 24.95 -3.02 -3.97
CA SER A 51 24.16 -2.33 -5.00
C SER A 51 22.82 -3.03 -5.22
N ILE A 52 22.84 -4.35 -5.45
CA ILE A 52 21.65 -5.17 -5.65
C ILE A 52 20.71 -5.03 -4.45
N PHE A 53 21.23 -5.21 -3.23
CA PHE A 53 20.42 -5.11 -2.01
C PHE A 53 19.74 -3.74 -1.89
N LYS A 54 20.49 -2.65 -2.10
CA LYS A 54 19.93 -1.28 -2.06
C LYS A 54 18.80 -1.10 -3.08
N GLN A 55 18.98 -1.62 -4.29
CA GLN A 55 17.96 -1.50 -5.34
C GLN A 55 16.73 -2.39 -5.07
N LEU A 56 16.93 -3.59 -4.50
CA LEU A 56 15.84 -4.47 -4.07
C LEU A 56 15.01 -3.83 -2.94
N MET A 57 15.65 -3.14 -2.00
CA MET A 57 14.94 -2.39 -0.95
C MET A 57 14.08 -1.28 -1.54
N GLN A 58 14.58 -0.56 -2.54
CA GLN A 58 13.80 0.45 -3.27
C GLN A 58 12.63 -0.19 -4.04
N LEU A 59 12.86 -1.31 -4.73
CA LEU A 59 11.80 -2.03 -5.44
C LEU A 59 10.72 -2.53 -4.48
N GLY A 60 11.11 -3.13 -3.35
CA GLY A 60 10.19 -3.57 -2.30
C GLY A 60 9.34 -2.43 -1.75
N PHE A 61 9.91 -1.22 -1.62
CA PHE A 61 9.16 -0.03 -1.23
C PHE A 61 8.08 0.33 -2.25
N ILE A 62 8.39 0.35 -3.55
CA ILE A 62 7.43 0.65 -4.63
C ILE A 62 6.34 -0.44 -4.69
N LEU A 63 6.72 -1.71 -4.55
CA LEU A 63 5.76 -2.83 -4.51
C LEU A 63 4.78 -2.71 -3.34
N MET A 64 5.25 -2.27 -2.17
CA MET A 64 4.37 -2.00 -1.04
C MET A 64 3.44 -0.81 -1.30
N GLN A 65 3.90 0.24 -1.98
CA GLN A 65 3.03 1.33 -2.42
C GLN A 65 1.96 0.83 -3.38
N LEU A 66 2.32 0.01 -4.37
CA LEU A 66 1.39 -0.62 -5.29
C LEU A 66 0.36 -1.49 -4.54
N TYR A 67 0.79 -2.25 -3.55
CA TYR A 67 -0.09 -3.07 -2.72
C TYR A 67 -1.14 -2.22 -1.99
N PHE A 68 -0.73 -1.14 -1.32
CA PHE A 68 -1.65 -0.24 -0.64
C PHE A 68 -2.56 0.51 -1.62
N SER A 69 -2.02 0.93 -2.76
CA SER A 69 -2.81 1.50 -3.85
C SER A 69 -3.86 0.51 -4.33
N ALA A 70 -3.59 -0.78 -4.49
CA ALA A 70 -4.60 -1.75 -4.91
C ALA A 70 -5.76 -1.96 -3.91
N LYS A 71 -5.64 -1.49 -2.65
CA LYS A 71 -6.68 -1.63 -1.61
C LYS A 71 -7.70 -0.49 -1.56
N ASN A 72 -7.69 0.43 -2.52
CA ASN A 72 -8.69 1.50 -2.64
C ASN A 72 -8.93 2.29 -1.34
N GLU A 73 -7.86 2.55 -0.59
CA GLU A 73 -7.92 3.28 0.70
C GLU A 73 -8.87 2.65 1.73
N GLY A 74 -9.21 1.36 1.61
CA GLY A 74 -10.22 0.72 2.45
C GLY A 74 -11.63 1.27 2.22
N ASN A 75 -11.93 1.72 1.00
CA ASN A 75 -13.27 2.09 0.60
C ASN A 75 -14.13 0.85 0.35
N TYR A 76 -14.92 0.46 1.34
CA TYR A 76 -15.87 -0.65 1.28
C TYR A 76 -17.31 -0.19 0.97
N GLY A 77 -17.47 1.01 0.41
CA GLY A 77 -18.78 1.61 0.12
C GLY A 77 -19.24 2.61 1.18
N LYS A 78 -20.39 3.25 0.96
CA LYS A 78 -20.94 4.29 1.86
C LYS A 78 -21.25 3.76 3.26
N THR A 79 -21.62 2.49 3.35
CA THR A 79 -21.94 1.81 4.59
C THR A 79 -21.32 0.43 4.63
N LEU A 80 -20.98 -0.04 5.83
CA LEU A 80 -20.43 -1.36 6.09
C LEU A 80 -21.33 -2.05 7.13
N LYS A 81 -21.78 -3.27 6.86
CA LYS A 81 -22.48 -4.09 7.86
C LYS A 81 -21.44 -4.74 8.78
N THR A 82 -21.61 -4.57 10.08
CA THR A 82 -20.74 -5.15 11.11
C THR A 82 -21.59 -5.91 12.14
N ALA A 83 -20.95 -6.70 13.02
CA ALA A 83 -21.64 -7.37 14.12
C ALA A 83 -22.30 -6.39 15.10
N GLN A 84 -21.81 -5.15 15.20
CA GLN A 84 -22.36 -4.11 16.09
C GLN A 84 -23.40 -3.21 15.39
N GLY A 85 -23.66 -3.40 14.09
CA GLY A 85 -24.62 -2.60 13.32
C GLY A 85 -24.05 -2.05 12.01
N ILE A 86 -24.68 -1.00 11.49
CA ILE A 86 -24.31 -0.39 10.20
C ILE A 86 -23.34 0.77 10.45
N ALA A 87 -22.10 0.62 9.99
CA ALA A 87 -21.11 1.69 10.02
C ALA A 87 -21.25 2.60 8.80
N LYS A 88 -21.12 3.91 8.98
CA LYS A 88 -21.13 4.90 7.89
C LYS A 88 -19.71 5.39 7.60
N ARG A 89 -19.37 5.48 6.31
CA ARG A 89 -18.07 5.99 5.85
C ARG A 89 -17.97 7.50 6.11
N GLY A 90 -16.94 7.90 6.85
CA GLY A 90 -16.59 9.29 7.15
C GLY A 90 -15.41 9.80 6.32
N ARG A 91 -14.60 10.66 6.94
CA ARG A 91 -13.41 11.27 6.32
C ARG A 91 -12.28 10.27 6.14
N THR A 92 -11.34 10.59 5.25
CA THR A 92 -10.06 9.89 5.17
C THR A 92 -9.13 10.33 6.30
N SER A 93 -8.22 9.44 6.67
CA SER A 93 -7.15 9.66 7.64
C SER A 93 -5.86 9.10 7.05
N VAL A 94 -4.74 9.75 7.34
CA VAL A 94 -3.41 9.30 6.91
C VAL A 94 -2.69 8.69 8.11
N ARG A 95 -2.18 7.47 7.96
CA ARG A 95 -1.33 6.81 8.97
C ARG A 95 0.03 6.47 8.38
N ALA A 96 1.08 6.58 9.19
CA ALA A 96 2.39 6.05 8.84
C ALA A 96 2.42 4.53 9.05
N TYR A 97 2.81 3.78 8.01
CA TYR A 97 3.15 2.37 8.07
C TYR A 97 4.67 2.21 7.98
N PHE A 98 5.23 1.42 8.89
CA PHE A 98 6.66 1.13 8.94
C PHE A 98 6.87 -0.25 8.34
N SER A 99 7.39 -0.29 7.11
CA SER A 99 7.81 -1.51 6.45
C SER A 99 9.30 -1.75 6.69
N ILE A 100 9.75 -2.99 6.52
CA ILE A 100 11.18 -3.29 6.36
C ILE A 100 11.79 -2.47 5.22
N PHE A 101 11.00 -2.16 4.19
CA PHE A 101 11.42 -1.36 3.03
C PHE A 101 11.42 0.16 3.30
N GLY A 102 10.96 0.60 4.47
CA GLY A 102 10.90 2.01 4.86
C GLY A 102 9.52 2.49 5.30
N LYS A 103 9.46 3.77 5.70
CA LYS A 103 8.25 4.43 6.20
C LYS A 103 7.40 4.95 5.04
N MET A 104 6.13 4.56 5.00
CA MET A 104 5.16 5.03 4.01
C MET A 104 3.90 5.62 4.65
N LYS A 105 3.21 6.49 3.92
CA LYS A 105 1.94 7.09 4.35
C LYS A 105 0.80 6.36 3.66
N VAL A 106 -0.11 5.81 4.44
CA VAL A 106 -1.30 5.09 3.96
C VAL A 106 -2.53 5.93 4.26
N THR A 107 -3.23 6.35 3.20
CA THR A 107 -4.54 7.00 3.29
C THR A 107 -5.62 5.94 3.42
N ARG A 108 -6.56 6.15 4.35
CA ARG A 108 -7.66 5.21 4.58
C ARG A 108 -8.94 5.90 4.99
N TYR A 109 -10.08 5.33 4.62
CA TYR A 109 -11.38 5.78 5.10
C TYR A 109 -11.64 5.35 6.55
N LEU A 110 -12.17 6.27 7.35
CA LEU A 110 -12.75 5.95 8.65
C LEU A 110 -14.23 5.62 8.51
N TYR A 111 -14.69 4.66 9.30
CA TYR A 111 -16.09 4.28 9.43
C TYR A 111 -16.54 4.49 10.86
N HIS A 112 -17.78 4.92 11.03
CA HIS A 112 -18.35 5.32 12.30
C HIS A 112 -19.60 4.50 12.64
N ILE A 113 -19.69 3.99 13.87
CA ILE A 113 -20.87 3.36 14.46
C ILE A 113 -21.12 4.05 15.80
N GLY A 114 -22.20 4.84 15.90
CA GLY A 114 -22.38 5.74 17.05
C GLY A 114 -21.18 6.65 17.22
N ASP A 115 -20.60 6.68 18.42
CA ASP A 115 -19.39 7.45 18.75
C ASP A 115 -18.08 6.73 18.45
N VAL A 116 -18.14 5.46 18.01
CA VAL A 116 -16.95 4.64 17.74
C VAL A 116 -16.50 4.82 16.30
N SER A 117 -15.22 5.10 16.11
CA SER A 117 -14.58 5.27 14.80
C SER A 117 -13.50 4.21 14.58
N PHE A 118 -13.48 3.57 13.41
CA PHE A 118 -12.45 2.58 13.07
C PHE A 118 -12.08 2.64 11.58
N ALA A 119 -10.90 2.12 11.23
CA ALA A 119 -10.46 1.96 9.86
C ALA A 119 -10.55 0.47 9.47
N PRO A 120 -11.48 0.05 8.60
CA PRO A 120 -11.60 -1.36 8.23
C PRO A 120 -10.34 -1.90 7.54
N LEU A 121 -9.60 -1.02 6.85
CA LEU A 121 -8.32 -1.37 6.23
C LEU A 121 -7.31 -1.92 7.24
N ASP A 122 -7.31 -1.40 8.47
CA ASP A 122 -6.38 -1.86 9.52
C ASP A 122 -6.71 -3.28 9.96
N ILE A 123 -8.00 -3.61 10.01
CA ILE A 123 -8.48 -4.94 10.40
C ILE A 123 -8.13 -5.95 9.29
N VAL A 124 -8.43 -5.60 8.03
CA VAL A 124 -8.21 -6.49 6.88
C VAL A 124 -6.72 -6.75 6.64
N LEU A 125 -5.88 -5.74 6.87
CA LEU A 125 -4.43 -5.86 6.69
C LEU A 125 -3.70 -6.23 7.98
N ASN A 126 -4.42 -6.47 9.08
CA ASN A 126 -3.88 -6.72 10.41
C ASN A 126 -2.76 -5.71 10.78
N LEU A 127 -2.99 -4.43 10.48
CA LEU A 127 -1.99 -3.40 10.73
C LEU A 127 -1.83 -3.22 12.24
N PRO A 128 -0.60 -3.15 12.75
CA PRO A 128 -0.37 -3.06 14.18
C PRO A 128 -1.05 -1.81 14.75
N VAL A 129 -1.76 -2.01 15.86
CA VAL A 129 -2.53 -0.94 16.54
C VAL A 129 -1.61 0.17 17.05
N ARG A 130 -0.32 -0.13 17.31
CA ARG A 130 0.69 0.79 17.85
C ARG A 130 1.97 0.82 17.00
N TRP A 131 2.79 1.86 17.16
CA TRP A 131 4.00 2.16 16.38
C TRP A 131 5.15 1.13 16.49
N ASN A 132 5.02 0.12 17.35
CA ASN A 132 6.13 -0.75 17.74
C ASN A 132 5.78 -2.19 17.37
N SER A 133 5.98 -2.54 16.10
CA SER A 133 6.12 -3.92 15.68
C SER A 133 7.29 -3.96 14.70
N LEU A 134 8.46 -3.54 15.20
CA LEU A 134 9.72 -4.04 14.71
C LEU A 134 9.70 -5.54 15.00
N ILE A 135 9.37 -6.33 13.97
CA ILE A 135 9.91 -7.67 13.88
C ILE A 135 11.40 -7.43 13.57
N CYS A 136 12.21 -7.46 14.62
CA CYS A 136 13.62 -7.80 14.52
C CYS A 136 13.72 -9.28 14.15
#